data_AF-A0A358PDW7-F1
#
_entry.id   AF-A0A358PDW7-F1
#
_cell.length_a   1.000
_cell.length_b   1.000
_cell.length_c   1.000
_cell.angle_alpha   90.00
_cell.angle_beta   90.00
_cell.angle_gamma   90.00
#
_symmetry.space_group_name_H-M   'P 1'
#
loop_
_entity.id
_entity.type
_entity.pdbx_description
1 polymer ?
#
loop_
_entity_poly.entity_id
_entity_poly.type
_entity_poly.pdbx_seq_one_letter_code
_entity_poly.pdbx_strand_id
1 'polypeptide(L)'
;MAAAASQTMPSIAQRKTDASDWFRTLRDEICAVFEAIEDAGRDDDGQAGRFARKQWQRDGGGGGEISLMHGRVFEKVGVNISTVFGTFSDDFKGQISGAEDDGRFWASGISLVAHMRNPHVPAAHMNTRFIATSKNLFGGGGDLTPLLPDAAAGAEFHAALKAACDSHDPDYYPKYKKWCDE
;
A
#
# COMPACT_ATOMS: atom_id res chain seq x y z
N MET A 1 -24.45 -29.59 19.48
CA MET A 1 -23.07 -29.06 19.37
C MET A 1 -22.74 -28.96 17.89
N ALA A 2 -22.68 -27.75 17.33
CA ALA A 2 -22.25 -27.56 15.95
C ALA A 2 -20.73 -27.76 15.89
N ALA A 3 -20.27 -28.71 15.07
CA ALA A 3 -18.86 -28.89 14.80
C ALA A 3 -18.31 -27.60 14.19
N ALA A 4 -17.36 -26.97 14.86
CA ALA A 4 -16.60 -25.87 14.29
C ALA A 4 -15.94 -26.37 13.00
N ALA A 5 -16.32 -25.79 11.86
CA ALA A 5 -15.68 -26.09 10.60
C ALA A 5 -14.17 -25.82 10.76
N SER A 6 -13.36 -26.86 10.63
CA SER A 6 -11.91 -26.75 10.54
C SER A 6 -11.59 -25.95 9.28
N GLN A 7 -11.36 -24.64 9.42
CA GLN A 7 -10.90 -23.81 8.32
C GLN A 7 -9.50 -24.29 7.92
N THR A 8 -9.42 -25.05 6.84
CA THR A 8 -8.14 -25.39 6.21
C THR A 8 -7.47 -24.09 5.77
N MET A 9 -6.24 -23.88 6.23
CA MET A 9 -5.47 -22.71 5.82
C MET A 9 -5.38 -22.63 4.28
N PRO A 10 -5.64 -21.46 3.67
CA PRO A 10 -5.59 -21.31 2.23
C PRO A 10 -4.20 -21.64 1.69
N SER A 11 -4.16 -22.27 0.51
CA SER A 11 -2.91 -22.59 -0.19
C SER A 11 -2.13 -21.33 -0.54
N ILE A 12 -0.82 -21.44 -0.76
CA ILE A 12 -0.02 -20.27 -1.17
C ILE A 12 -0.50 -19.68 -2.51
N ALA A 13 -1.00 -20.51 -3.42
CA ALA A 13 -1.59 -20.03 -4.67
C ALA A 13 -2.83 -19.16 -4.40
N GLN A 14 -3.72 -19.61 -3.51
CA GLN A 14 -4.90 -18.84 -3.12
C GLN A 14 -4.51 -17.51 -2.46
N ARG A 15 -3.58 -17.54 -1.49
CA ARG A 15 -3.12 -16.32 -0.80
C ARG A 15 -2.51 -15.29 -1.76
N LYS A 16 -1.79 -15.73 -2.79
CA LYS A 16 -1.23 -14.85 -3.84
C LYS A 16 -2.35 -14.14 -4.60
N THR A 17 -3.36 -14.90 -5.04
CA THR A 17 -4.54 -14.35 -5.72
C THR A 17 -5.28 -13.37 -4.82
N ASP A 18 -5.63 -13.80 -3.60
CA ASP A 18 -6.36 -12.98 -2.62
C ASP A 18 -5.63 -11.66 -2.34
N ALA A 19 -4.31 -11.70 -2.15
CA ALA A 19 -3.51 -10.51 -1.90
C ALA A 19 -3.53 -9.56 -3.12
N SER A 20 -3.30 -10.07 -4.34
CA SER A 20 -3.29 -9.22 -5.54
C SER A 20 -4.66 -8.60 -5.85
N ASP A 21 -5.74 -9.33 -5.58
CA ASP A 21 -7.11 -8.83 -5.76
C ASP A 21 -7.46 -7.81 -4.69
N TRP A 22 -7.01 -8.02 -3.46
CA TRP A 22 -7.16 -7.07 -2.37
C TRP A 22 -6.43 -5.75 -2.66
N PHE A 23 -5.17 -5.79 -3.12
CA PHE A 23 -4.45 -4.56 -3.49
C PHE A 23 -5.14 -3.79 -4.63
N ARG A 24 -5.72 -4.52 -5.61
CA ARG A 24 -6.51 -3.92 -6.70
C ARG A 24 -7.76 -3.22 -6.17
N THR A 25 -8.48 -3.88 -5.28
CA THR A 25 -9.69 -3.35 -4.64
C THR A 25 -9.36 -2.10 -3.83
N LEU A 26 -8.33 -2.17 -2.98
CA LEU A 26 -7.88 -1.04 -2.18
C LEU A 26 -7.45 0.16 -3.03
N ARG A 27 -6.74 -0.09 -4.14
CA ARG A 27 -6.39 0.96 -5.11
C ARG A 27 -7.64 1.61 -5.70
N ASP A 28 -8.66 0.84 -6.06
CA ASP A 28 -9.92 1.40 -6.60
C ASP A 28 -10.67 2.23 -5.58
N GLU A 29 -10.74 1.77 -4.32
CA GLU A 29 -11.38 2.49 -3.22
C GLU A 29 -10.67 3.83 -2.93
N ILE A 30 -9.33 3.82 -2.83
CA ILE A 30 -8.55 5.04 -2.61
C ILE A 30 -8.73 6.01 -3.78
N CYS A 31 -8.64 5.54 -5.02
CA CYS A 31 -8.84 6.39 -6.18
C CYS A 31 -10.24 7.04 -6.18
N ALA A 32 -11.28 6.27 -5.86
CA ALA A 32 -12.64 6.79 -5.77
C ALA A 32 -12.79 7.86 -4.68
N VAL A 33 -12.19 7.64 -3.49
CA VAL A 33 -12.20 8.64 -2.40
C VAL A 33 -11.46 9.91 -2.83
N PHE A 34 -10.31 9.80 -3.49
CA PHE A 34 -9.53 10.96 -3.91
C PHE A 34 -10.19 11.73 -5.06
N GLU A 35 -10.87 11.05 -5.99
CA GLU A 35 -11.70 11.73 -7.00
C GLU A 35 -12.92 12.43 -6.38
N ALA A 36 -13.53 11.85 -5.34
CA ALA A 36 -14.60 12.51 -4.60
C ALA A 36 -14.10 13.77 -3.84
N ILE A 37 -12.88 13.73 -3.30
CA ILE A 37 -12.23 14.90 -2.71
C ILE A 37 -11.97 15.97 -3.76
N GLU A 38 -11.49 15.59 -4.95
CA GLU A 38 -11.37 16.50 -6.09
C GLU A 38 -12.73 17.11 -6.44
N ASP A 39 -13.82 16.34 -6.49
CA ASP A 39 -15.17 16.84 -6.79
C ASP A 39 -15.74 17.79 -5.74
N ALA A 40 -15.34 17.63 -4.48
CA ALA A 40 -15.71 18.53 -3.38
C ALA A 40 -14.82 19.78 -3.29
N GLY A 41 -13.72 19.85 -4.05
CA GLY A 41 -12.85 21.03 -4.14
C GLY A 41 -13.60 22.27 -4.64
N ARG A 42 -13.02 23.45 -4.44
CA ARG A 42 -13.66 24.70 -4.88
C ARG A 42 -13.55 24.89 -6.38
N ASP A 43 -14.56 25.48 -7.02
CA ASP A 43 -14.59 25.66 -8.47
C ASP A 43 -13.58 26.69 -8.99
N ASP A 44 -13.12 27.59 -8.13
CA ASP A 44 -12.06 28.57 -8.44
C ASP A 44 -10.65 27.98 -8.45
N ASP A 45 -10.44 26.79 -7.88
CA ASP A 45 -9.15 26.09 -7.87
C ASP A 45 -8.85 25.32 -9.19
N GLY A 46 -9.76 25.39 -10.17
CA GLY A 46 -9.64 24.76 -11.48
C GLY A 46 -10.49 23.50 -11.63
N GLN A 47 -10.18 22.69 -12.64
CA GLN A 47 -10.93 21.47 -12.93
C GLN A 47 -10.55 20.34 -11.96
N ALA A 48 -11.56 19.60 -11.49
CA ALA A 48 -11.37 18.38 -10.72
C ALA A 48 -10.54 17.35 -11.50
N GLY A 49 -9.51 16.81 -10.85
CA GLY A 49 -8.64 15.77 -11.40
C GLY A 49 -9.34 14.41 -11.51
N ARG A 50 -8.82 13.56 -12.41
CA ARG A 50 -9.21 12.14 -12.55
C ARG A 50 -7.98 11.26 -12.72
N PHE A 51 -8.04 10.03 -12.25
CA PHE A 51 -6.93 9.09 -12.39
C PHE A 51 -6.79 8.62 -13.84
N ALA A 52 -5.63 8.88 -14.42
CA ALA A 52 -5.17 8.20 -15.63
C ALA A 52 -4.50 6.88 -15.24
N ARG A 53 -4.97 5.77 -15.82
CA ARG A 53 -4.45 4.43 -15.54
C ARG A 53 -3.61 3.92 -16.69
N LYS A 54 -2.46 3.31 -16.36
CA LYS A 54 -1.55 2.71 -17.33
C LYS A 54 -1.02 1.36 -16.85
N GLN A 55 -1.31 0.33 -17.61
CA GLN A 55 -0.74 -1.00 -17.44
C GLN A 55 0.71 -1.02 -17.91
N TRP A 56 1.55 -1.79 -17.22
CA TRP A 56 2.93 -2.03 -17.60
C TRP A 56 3.33 -3.48 -17.28
N GLN A 57 4.36 -3.96 -17.97
CA GLN A 57 4.92 -5.31 -17.78
C GLN A 57 6.40 -5.21 -17.43
N ARG A 58 6.88 -6.17 -16.65
CA ARG A 58 8.28 -6.25 -16.25
C ARG A 58 9.03 -7.26 -17.08
N ASP A 59 10.18 -6.87 -17.62
CA ASP A 59 11.16 -7.82 -18.16
C ASP A 59 11.64 -8.74 -17.03
N GLY A 60 11.27 -10.02 -17.10
CA GLY A 60 11.52 -11.01 -16.04
C GLY A 60 10.28 -11.47 -15.27
N GLY A 61 9.07 -10.99 -15.60
CA GLY A 61 7.81 -11.57 -15.16
C GLY A 61 6.92 -10.65 -14.32
N GLY A 62 5.63 -10.66 -14.65
CA GLY A 62 4.60 -9.85 -14.01
C GLY A 62 4.53 -8.42 -14.56
N GLY A 63 4.07 -7.48 -13.74
CA GLY A 63 3.81 -6.11 -14.14
C GLY A 63 3.04 -5.33 -13.08
N GLY A 64 2.28 -4.33 -13.51
CA GLY A 64 1.45 -3.54 -12.61
C GLY A 64 0.59 -2.52 -13.33
N GLU A 65 -0.11 -1.74 -12.53
CA GLU A 65 -0.94 -0.63 -13.00
C GLU A 65 -0.55 0.65 -12.24
N ILE A 66 -0.21 1.67 -13.01
CA ILE A 66 -0.02 3.03 -12.50
C ILE A 66 -1.38 3.72 -12.50
N SER A 67 -1.75 4.37 -11.40
CA SER A 67 -2.87 5.31 -11.35
C SER A 67 -2.31 6.67 -10.96
N LEU A 68 -2.34 7.64 -11.86
CA LEU A 68 -1.80 8.97 -11.62
C LEU A 68 -2.90 10.02 -11.82
N MET A 69 -2.99 10.97 -10.88
CA MET A 69 -3.90 12.09 -10.98
C MET A 69 -3.19 13.40 -10.61
N HIS A 70 -3.52 14.44 -11.36
CA HIS A 70 -3.25 15.84 -11.04
C HIS A 70 -4.61 16.53 -11.02
N GLY A 71 -4.82 17.46 -10.08
CA GLY A 71 -6.11 18.10 -9.90
C GLY A 71 -6.04 19.42 -9.15
N ARG A 72 -7.18 19.84 -8.63
CA ARG A 72 -7.37 21.11 -7.89
C ARG A 72 -7.09 20.96 -6.39
N VAL A 73 -7.16 19.75 -5.83
CA VAL A 73 -6.76 19.46 -4.44
C VAL A 73 -5.39 18.79 -4.41
N PHE A 74 -5.19 17.78 -5.25
CA PHE A 74 -3.93 17.06 -5.37
C PHE A 74 -3.05 17.72 -6.43
N GLU A 75 -1.88 18.23 -6.03
CA GLU A 75 -0.86 18.67 -6.98
C GLU A 75 -0.41 17.49 -7.84
N LYS A 76 -0.19 16.35 -7.18
CA LYS A 76 0.11 15.06 -7.79
C LYS A 76 -0.16 13.93 -6.82
N VAL A 77 -0.87 12.91 -7.27
CA VAL A 77 -1.08 11.69 -6.49
C VAL A 77 -0.95 10.44 -7.35
N GLY A 78 -0.24 9.45 -6.82
CA GLY A 78 -0.04 8.15 -7.44
C GLY A 78 -0.53 7.04 -6.52
N VAL A 79 -1.35 6.12 -7.05
CA VAL A 79 -1.80 4.90 -6.35
C VAL A 79 -1.52 3.71 -7.27
N ASN A 80 -0.39 3.06 -7.05
CA ASN A 80 0.18 2.07 -7.95
C ASN A 80 0.08 0.68 -7.34
N ILE A 81 -0.26 -0.30 -8.17
CA ILE A 81 -0.19 -1.72 -7.80
C ILE A 81 0.81 -2.45 -8.67
N SER A 82 1.47 -3.45 -8.11
CA SER A 82 2.35 -4.35 -8.86
C SER A 82 2.14 -5.79 -8.43
N THR A 83 2.33 -6.71 -9.38
CA THR A 83 2.46 -8.14 -9.11
C THR A 83 3.57 -8.67 -10.00
N VAL A 84 4.69 -9.02 -9.40
CA VAL A 84 5.92 -9.42 -10.07
C VAL A 84 6.40 -10.76 -9.54
N PHE A 85 7.15 -11.49 -10.36
CA PHE A 85 7.75 -12.76 -9.98
C PHE A 85 9.05 -12.94 -10.74
N GLY A 86 9.82 -13.95 -10.34
CA GLY A 86 11.07 -14.31 -10.99
C GLY A 86 12.03 -14.96 -10.01
N THR A 87 13.31 -14.81 -10.30
CA THR A 87 14.41 -15.32 -9.48
C THR A 87 15.36 -14.17 -9.16
N PHE A 88 15.74 -14.02 -7.89
CA PHE A 88 16.78 -13.07 -7.49
C PHE A 88 18.15 -13.47 -8.05
N SER A 89 19.04 -12.50 -8.23
CA SER A 89 20.44 -12.80 -8.55
C SER A 89 21.12 -13.53 -7.39
N ASP A 90 22.17 -14.30 -7.67
CA ASP A 90 22.90 -15.04 -6.64
C ASP A 90 23.47 -14.12 -5.54
N ASP A 91 23.90 -12.92 -5.90
CA ASP A 91 24.41 -11.92 -4.96
C ASP A 91 23.33 -11.33 -4.03
N PHE A 92 22.05 -11.43 -4.43
CA PHE A 92 20.94 -10.82 -3.71
C PHE A 92 20.08 -11.85 -2.95
N LYS A 93 20.00 -13.10 -3.44
CA LYS A 93 19.12 -14.11 -2.85
C LYS A 93 19.44 -14.42 -1.38
N GLY A 94 20.71 -14.35 -0.99
CA GLY A 94 21.15 -14.57 0.39
C GLY A 94 20.74 -13.46 1.38
N GLN A 95 20.28 -12.30 0.89
CA GLN A 95 19.79 -11.20 1.72
C GLN A 95 18.28 -11.26 1.94
N ILE A 96 17.57 -12.12 1.20
CA ILE A 96 16.12 -12.22 1.22
C ILE A 96 15.70 -13.48 1.96
N SER A 97 14.92 -13.28 3.03
CA SER A 97 14.45 -14.40 3.84
C SER A 97 13.63 -15.39 3.02
N GLY A 98 14.06 -16.64 3.01
CA GLY A 98 13.41 -17.73 2.31
C GLY A 98 13.73 -17.83 0.82
N ALA A 99 14.66 -17.03 0.29
CA ALA A 99 15.13 -17.13 -1.09
C ALA A 99 16.53 -17.75 -1.23
N GLU A 100 17.14 -18.19 -0.13
CA GLU A 100 18.55 -18.56 -0.05
C GLU A 100 18.91 -19.73 -0.99
N ASP A 101 17.97 -20.68 -1.17
CA ASP A 101 18.18 -21.89 -1.96
C ASP A 101 17.97 -21.66 -3.47
N ASP A 102 16.73 -21.38 -3.89
CA ASP A 102 16.35 -21.34 -5.30
C ASP A 102 16.14 -19.93 -5.88
N GLY A 103 16.22 -18.89 -5.03
CA GLY A 103 16.05 -17.49 -5.40
C GLY A 103 14.65 -17.10 -5.89
N ARG A 104 13.67 -18.01 -5.95
CA ARG A 104 12.36 -17.74 -6.55
C ARG A 104 11.51 -16.86 -5.64
N PHE A 105 10.81 -15.92 -6.25
CA PHE A 105 9.87 -15.07 -5.54
C PHE A 105 8.64 -14.76 -6.36
N TRP A 106 7.59 -14.43 -5.63
CA TRP A 106 6.44 -13.69 -6.11
C TRP A 106 6.20 -12.55 -5.12
N ALA A 107 5.87 -11.36 -5.62
CA ALA A 107 5.55 -10.22 -4.78
C ALA A 107 4.40 -9.44 -5.40
N SER A 108 3.48 -9.01 -4.56
CA SER A 108 2.41 -8.09 -4.94
C SER A 108 2.28 -7.00 -3.89
N GLY A 109 1.85 -5.81 -4.29
CA GLY A 109 1.69 -4.71 -3.36
C GLY A 109 1.03 -3.49 -3.98
N ILE A 110 0.69 -2.57 -3.08
CA ILE A 110 0.20 -1.24 -3.37
C ILE A 110 1.18 -0.21 -2.80
N SER A 111 1.35 0.91 -3.51
CA SER A 111 2.09 2.08 -3.04
C SER A 111 1.34 3.35 -3.40
N LEU A 112 1.27 4.26 -2.44
CA LEU A 112 0.61 5.54 -2.51
C LEU A 112 1.59 6.65 -2.16
N VAL A 113 1.62 7.70 -2.97
CA VAL A 113 2.22 9.00 -2.61
C VAL A 113 1.25 10.09 -3.05
N ALA A 114 0.85 10.95 -2.12
CA ALA A 114 -0.05 12.07 -2.36
C ALA A 114 0.59 13.39 -1.94
N HIS A 115 0.69 14.32 -2.87
CA HIS A 115 1.06 15.71 -2.64
C HIS A 115 -0.14 16.61 -2.90
N MET A 116 -0.55 17.34 -1.87
CA MET A 116 -1.66 18.28 -1.94
C MET A 116 -1.16 19.66 -2.32
N ARG A 117 -1.97 20.44 -3.04
CA ARG A 117 -1.62 21.81 -3.42
C ARG A 117 -1.52 22.74 -2.21
N ASN A 118 -2.36 22.52 -1.21
CA ASN A 118 -2.40 23.37 -0.03
C ASN A 118 -1.33 22.90 0.98
N PRO A 119 -0.35 23.75 1.37
CA PRO A 119 0.71 23.38 2.30
C PRO A 119 0.24 23.11 3.73
N HIS A 120 -1.03 23.44 4.05
CA HIS A 120 -1.66 23.06 5.31
C HIS A 120 -2.10 21.59 5.33
N VAL A 121 -2.11 20.89 4.20
CA VAL A 121 -2.44 19.46 4.14
C VAL A 121 -1.14 18.66 3.97
N PRO A 122 -0.78 17.76 4.91
CA PRO A 122 0.49 17.04 4.89
C PRO A 122 0.56 16.06 3.73
N ALA A 123 1.72 15.95 3.06
CA ALA A 123 1.92 14.90 2.08
C ALA A 123 1.77 13.53 2.75
N ALA A 124 1.23 12.55 2.03
CA ALA A 124 0.96 11.21 2.57
C ALA A 124 1.68 10.14 1.75
N HIS A 125 2.27 9.16 2.44
CA HIS A 125 2.81 7.96 1.84
C HIS A 125 2.23 6.72 2.53
N MET A 126 1.97 5.68 1.73
CA MET A 126 1.57 4.37 2.25
C MET A 126 2.05 3.27 1.32
N ASN A 127 2.47 2.14 1.88
CA ASN A 127 2.65 0.93 1.12
C ASN A 127 2.22 -0.30 1.91
N THR A 128 1.70 -1.31 1.21
CA THR A 128 1.57 -2.67 1.76
C THR A 128 1.94 -3.67 0.67
N ARG A 129 2.63 -4.74 1.06
CA ARG A 129 3.16 -5.75 0.14
C ARG A 129 3.13 -7.13 0.75
N PHE A 130 2.86 -8.11 -0.09
CA PHE A 130 2.97 -9.53 0.20
C PHE A 130 4.10 -10.13 -0.65
N ILE A 131 5.05 -10.79 0.00
CA ILE A 131 6.19 -11.45 -0.63
C ILE A 131 6.14 -12.94 -0.28
N ALA A 132 6.21 -13.78 -1.32
CA ALA A 132 6.20 -15.22 -1.23
C ALA A 132 7.47 -15.81 -1.86
N THR A 133 8.35 -16.32 -1.01
CA THR A 133 9.53 -17.14 -1.30
C THR A 133 9.27 -18.55 -0.72
N SER A 134 10.27 -19.27 -0.20
CA SER A 134 10.01 -20.40 0.71
C SER A 134 9.37 -19.93 2.04
N LYS A 135 9.45 -18.64 2.34
CA LYS A 135 8.74 -17.96 3.43
C LYS A 135 7.72 -16.97 2.88
N ASN A 136 6.74 -16.63 3.71
CA ASN A 136 5.66 -15.71 3.35
C ASN A 136 5.68 -14.53 4.30
N LEU A 137 5.80 -13.32 3.75
CA LEU A 137 5.99 -12.10 4.53
C LEU A 137 5.05 -11.01 4.04
N PHE A 138 4.41 -10.33 4.99
CA PHE A 138 3.80 -9.02 4.75
C PHE A 138 4.72 -7.93 5.24
N GLY A 139 4.71 -6.80 4.56
CA GLY A 139 5.38 -5.58 4.99
C GLY A 139 4.61 -4.36 4.53
N GLY A 140 4.81 -3.24 5.21
CA GLY A 140 4.11 -2.02 4.87
C GLY A 140 4.14 -1.00 5.99
N GLY A 141 3.45 0.10 5.78
CA GLY A 141 3.30 1.21 6.70
C GLY A 141 2.69 2.40 5.99
N GLY A 142 2.48 3.47 6.74
CA GLY A 142 2.11 4.75 6.19
C GLY A 142 2.58 5.87 7.11
N ASP A 143 2.82 7.03 6.51
CA ASP A 143 3.37 8.20 7.17
C ASP A 143 2.78 9.48 6.57
N LEU A 144 2.81 10.53 7.38
CA LEU A 144 2.48 11.90 6.97
C LEU A 144 3.74 12.75 7.05
N THR A 145 3.97 13.54 6.01
CA THR A 145 5.07 14.51 5.91
C THR A 145 4.49 15.92 5.84
N PRO A 146 4.20 16.56 6.99
CA PRO A 146 3.67 17.92 7.03
C PRO A 146 4.72 18.96 6.63
N LEU A 147 4.32 19.95 5.82
CA LEU A 147 5.09 21.20 5.66
C LEU A 147 4.87 22.12 6.86
N LEU A 148 3.64 22.17 7.36
CA LEU A 148 3.24 22.93 8.54
C LEU A 148 2.75 21.96 9.62
N PRO A 149 3.15 22.13 10.89
CA PRO A 149 2.70 21.26 11.96
C PRO A 149 1.17 21.27 12.10
N ASP A 150 0.58 20.09 12.08
CA ASP A 150 -0.84 19.87 12.39
C ASP A 150 -0.96 18.70 13.37
N ALA A 151 -1.03 19.05 14.66
CA ALA A 151 -1.12 18.06 15.73
C ALA A 151 -2.44 17.27 15.70
N ALA A 152 -3.52 17.87 15.19
CA ALA A 152 -4.81 17.19 15.09
C ALA A 152 -4.78 16.13 13.99
N ALA A 153 -4.27 16.48 12.81
CA ALA A 153 -4.08 15.52 11.71
C ALA A 153 -3.14 14.38 12.11
N GLY A 154 -2.03 14.69 12.80
CA GLY A 154 -1.11 13.67 13.31
C GLY A 154 -1.76 12.73 14.32
N ALA A 155 -2.56 13.27 15.26
CA ALA A 155 -3.27 12.46 16.25
C ALA A 155 -4.33 11.56 15.62
N GLU A 156 -5.12 12.07 14.67
CA GLU A 156 -6.12 11.28 13.94
C GLU A 156 -5.48 10.16 13.12
N PHE A 157 -4.42 10.47 12.39
CA PHE A 157 -3.67 9.49 11.61
C PHE A 157 -3.11 8.36 12.49
N HIS A 158 -2.46 8.70 13.60
CA HIS A 158 -1.93 7.72 14.54
C HIS A 158 -3.04 6.91 15.23
N ALA A 159 -4.17 7.51 15.55
CA ALA A 159 -5.30 6.80 16.13
C ALA A 159 -5.85 5.73 15.18
N ALA A 160 -5.97 6.04 13.88
CA ALA A 160 -6.41 5.08 12.86
C ALA A 160 -5.43 3.91 12.71
N LEU A 161 -4.12 4.18 12.62
CA LEU A 161 -3.09 3.13 12.53
C LEU A 161 -3.05 2.27 13.81
N LYS A 162 -3.19 2.89 14.98
CA LYS A 162 -3.25 2.18 16.26
C LYS A 162 -4.46 1.25 16.33
N ALA A 163 -5.64 1.73 15.96
CA ALA A 163 -6.86 0.92 15.97
C ALA A 163 -6.73 -0.32 15.07
N ALA A 164 -6.14 -0.17 13.88
CA ALA A 164 -5.84 -1.29 12.99
C ALA A 164 -4.89 -2.32 13.65
N CYS A 165 -3.79 -1.86 14.24
CA CYS A 165 -2.83 -2.73 14.93
C CYS A 165 -3.46 -3.44 16.14
N ASP A 166 -4.17 -2.71 17.01
CA ASP A 166 -4.79 -3.20 18.25
C ASP A 166 -5.81 -4.31 17.98
N SER A 167 -6.44 -4.33 16.79
CA SER A 167 -7.37 -5.40 16.37
C SER A 167 -6.70 -6.76 16.17
N HIS A 168 -5.36 -6.79 16.09
CA HIS A 168 -4.57 -8.00 15.87
C HIS A 168 -3.66 -8.31 17.06
N ASP A 169 -2.89 -7.32 17.51
CA ASP A 169 -1.97 -7.45 18.63
C ASP A 169 -1.67 -6.05 19.23
N PRO A 170 -1.91 -5.82 20.54
CA PRO A 170 -1.68 -4.53 21.17
C PRO A 170 -0.20 -4.07 21.13
N ASP A 171 0.76 -4.98 20.95
CA ASP A 171 2.19 -4.66 20.88
C ASP A 171 2.63 -4.19 19.49
N TYR A 172 1.78 -4.34 18.46
CA TYR A 172 2.12 -3.96 17.08
C TYR A 172 2.28 -2.46 16.89
N TYR A 173 1.34 -1.65 17.38
CA TYR A 173 1.45 -0.20 17.17
C TYR A 173 2.70 0.40 17.82
N PRO A 174 3.01 0.15 19.12
CA PRO A 174 4.24 0.65 19.73
C PRO A 174 5.51 0.22 18.96
N LYS A 175 5.56 -1.03 18.52
CA LYS A 175 6.68 -1.59 17.75
C LYS A 175 6.84 -0.92 16.39
N TYR A 176 5.78 -0.87 15.59
CA TYR A 176 5.83 -0.36 14.22
C TYR A 176 5.93 1.15 14.16
N LYS A 177 5.33 1.87 15.13
CA LYS A 177 5.52 3.32 15.27
C LYS A 177 7.01 3.62 15.50
N LYS A 178 7.64 2.95 16.46
CA LYS A 178 9.07 3.13 16.75
C LYS A 178 9.92 2.83 15.51
N TRP A 179 9.63 1.75 14.80
CA TRP A 179 10.36 1.41 13.57
C TRP A 179 10.16 2.46 12.46
N CYS A 180 9.01 3.12 12.38
CA CYS A 180 8.80 4.20 11.42
C CYS A 180 9.59 5.48 11.76
N ASP A 181 9.94 5.71 13.02
CA ASP A 181 10.74 6.88 13.45
C ASP A 181 12.25 6.70 13.20
N GLU A 182 12.72 5.45 13.07
CA GLU A 182 14.15 5.05 12.97
C GLU A 182 14.60 4.87 11.51
#